data_AF-A0A368UTA5-F1
#
_entry.id   AF-A0A368UTA5-F1
#
_cell.length_a   1.000
_cell.length_b   1.000
_cell.length_c   1.000
_cell.angle_alpha   90.00
_cell.angle_beta   90.00
_cell.angle_gamma   90.00
#
_symmetry.space_group_name_H-M   'P 1'
#
loop_
_entity.id
_entity.type
_entity.pdbx_description
1 polymer ?
#
loop_
_entity_poly.entity_id
_entity_poly.type
_entity_poly.pdbx_seq_one_letter_code
_entity_poly.pdbx_strand_id
1 'polypeptide(L)'
;MKKISGRKWIGWTGAVAIGLIISLGFVTAGNEERNFSIVKNLDIFYSLFRELNTYYVEETNPEELVETGIGAMLESLDPYTTYIPESEMDDFNFMTTGEYAGVGALITGREDYVYISEPYKGFPADKAGLKAGDKILSIDGVDMKGKRTEDVSNKLKGPANTDVTVTVERYGQDDPLEINIVRKAIQIDPVSYYGMVDDKTGIIILDNFTQDCSRNVEKALKDLKEEHGAEKIILDLRGNPGGLLDEAVKLANLFLPRGSEVVSTKGKIEQWDKIYRTSKAAVDTVIPLVVMINRGSASASEIVAGAIQDHDRGVIVGNRSFGKGLVQTTRSLPYNAKLKVTTAKYYIPSGRCIQALDYSHRNEDGSVGYVPDSLITEFTTQNGRTVYDGGGISPDVVVPYDKYSNMTFALVAQQTIFDYVNRFVAEHSSVPAPEAFSVTDGIYGDFTDYVTALDSFRYTSESRERFKTLKEAAEKEGYYEANADAFETLEKKLDVSVSEDLENFRDEVDDLLADEILKRYYYRKGAVKYALQDDKVLEKALEVIGSDSEYQGILNGTVLSHAGDRRQR
;
A
#
# COMPACT_ATOMS: atom_id res chain seq x y z
N MET A 1 -7.53 56.84 68.79
CA MET A 1 -7.23 56.88 67.33
C MET A 1 -5.97 56.06 67.08
N LYS A 2 -6.07 54.85 66.51
CA LYS A 2 -4.93 53.93 66.31
C LYS A 2 -4.62 53.80 64.82
N LYS A 3 -3.33 53.95 64.50
CA LYS A 3 -2.69 53.98 63.18
C LYS A 3 -3.00 52.73 62.33
N ILE A 4 -3.35 52.97 61.08
CA ILE A 4 -3.46 51.97 60.00
C ILE A 4 -2.05 51.68 59.47
N SER A 5 -1.63 50.42 59.49
CA SER A 5 -0.34 49.96 58.93
C SER A 5 -0.53 49.43 57.50
N GLY A 6 -0.21 50.28 56.51
CA GLY A 6 -0.06 49.86 55.12
C GLY A 6 1.28 49.16 54.91
N ARG A 7 1.34 47.82 55.01
CA ARG A 7 2.57 47.07 54.68
C ARG A 7 2.37 45.59 54.33
N LYS A 8 1.34 45.24 53.55
CA LYS A 8 1.16 43.83 53.09
C LYS A 8 0.89 43.62 51.59
N TRP A 9 0.68 44.67 50.79
CA TRP A 9 0.34 44.51 49.36
C TRP A 9 1.51 44.59 48.38
N ILE A 10 2.69 45.06 48.81
CA ILE A 10 3.87 45.22 47.93
C ILE A 10 4.68 43.92 47.79
N GLY A 11 4.57 42.99 48.76
CA GLY A 11 5.32 41.72 48.72
C GLY A 11 4.78 40.70 47.71
N TRP A 12 3.46 40.68 47.50
CA TRP A 12 2.82 39.71 46.60
C TRP A 12 2.95 40.09 45.12
N THR A 13 2.89 41.38 44.78
CA THR A 13 3.09 41.87 43.41
C THR A 13 4.55 41.74 42.96
N GLY A 14 5.51 41.96 43.85
CA GLY A 14 6.94 41.73 43.58
C GLY A 14 7.29 40.26 43.36
N ALA A 15 6.70 39.34 44.13
CA ALA A 15 6.94 37.90 43.99
C ALA A 15 6.37 37.34 42.67
N VAL A 16 5.20 37.81 42.23
CA VAL A 16 4.61 37.43 40.94
C VAL A 16 5.41 38.00 39.77
N ALA A 17 5.89 39.24 39.87
CA ALA A 17 6.74 39.85 38.84
C ALA A 17 8.11 39.16 38.72
N ILE A 18 8.73 38.79 39.84
CA ILE A 18 9.99 38.02 39.86
C ILE A 18 9.75 36.60 39.31
N GLY A 19 8.64 35.95 39.67
CA GLY A 19 8.26 34.64 39.11
C GLY A 19 8.04 34.69 37.59
N LEU A 20 7.43 35.75 37.06
CA LEU A 20 7.24 35.99 35.62
C LEU A 20 8.54 36.31 34.87
N ILE A 21 9.46 37.06 35.49
CA ILE A 21 10.78 37.36 34.90
C ILE A 21 11.67 36.12 34.89
N ILE A 22 11.63 35.32 35.96
CA ILE A 22 12.34 34.05 36.04
C ILE A 22 11.77 33.05 35.03
N SER A 23 10.45 32.95 34.89
CA SER A 23 9.84 32.06 33.89
C SER A 23 10.10 32.52 32.45
N LEU A 24 10.08 33.84 32.16
CA LEU A 24 10.53 34.36 30.86
C LEU A 24 12.02 34.05 30.61
N GLY A 25 12.88 34.22 31.63
CA GLY A 25 14.31 33.95 31.56
C GLY A 25 14.64 32.47 31.29
N PHE A 26 13.89 31.54 31.88
CA PHE A 26 14.03 30.11 31.60
C PHE A 26 13.54 29.72 30.20
N VAL A 27 12.48 30.38 29.68
CA VAL A 27 11.99 30.15 28.31
C VAL A 27 12.95 30.72 27.26
N THR A 28 13.57 31.88 27.51
CA THR A 28 14.59 32.46 26.61
C THR A 28 15.90 31.67 26.65
N ALA A 29 16.37 31.26 27.83
CA ALA A 29 17.61 30.48 27.98
C ALA A 29 17.50 29.08 27.36
N GLY A 30 16.35 28.39 27.51
CA GLY A 30 16.14 27.07 26.91
C GLY A 30 16.07 27.10 25.37
N ASN A 31 15.57 28.19 24.79
CA ASN A 31 15.62 28.39 23.34
C ASN A 31 17.04 28.75 22.85
N GLU A 32 17.80 29.54 23.60
CA GLU A 32 19.20 29.85 23.28
C GLU A 32 20.10 28.60 23.32
N GLU A 33 19.95 27.73 24.31
CA GLU A 33 20.72 26.50 24.43
C GLU A 33 20.42 25.53 23.27
N ARG A 34 19.14 25.36 22.92
CA ARG A 34 18.74 24.55 21.78
C ARG A 34 19.28 25.12 20.46
N ASN A 35 19.17 26.43 20.26
CA ASN A 35 19.67 27.09 19.05
C ASN A 35 21.20 26.97 18.96
N PHE A 36 21.92 27.16 20.07
CA PHE A 36 23.36 26.95 20.14
C PHE A 36 23.74 25.50 19.79
N SER A 37 23.02 24.52 20.33
CA SER A 37 23.23 23.11 20.03
C SER A 37 23.03 22.81 18.53
N ILE A 38 21.99 23.37 17.90
CA ILE A 38 21.75 23.23 16.46
C ILE A 38 22.93 23.78 15.67
N VAL A 39 23.33 25.03 15.93
CA VAL A 39 24.44 25.68 15.21
C VAL A 39 25.75 24.89 15.39
N LYS A 40 26.07 24.48 16.62
CA LYS A 40 27.27 23.67 16.92
C LYS A 40 27.28 22.36 16.13
N ASN A 41 26.17 21.63 16.10
CA ASN A 41 26.11 20.34 15.41
C ASN A 41 26.15 20.50 13.89
N LEU A 42 25.56 21.56 13.34
CA LEU A 42 25.67 21.87 11.90
C LEU A 42 27.12 22.21 11.50
N ASP A 43 27.85 22.95 12.33
CA ASP A 43 29.27 23.26 12.10
C ASP A 43 30.15 22.00 12.16
N ILE A 44 29.89 21.12 13.13
CA ILE A 44 30.56 19.80 13.22
C ILE A 44 30.27 18.97 11.97
N PHE A 45 29.00 18.88 11.55
CA PHE A 45 28.61 18.12 10.36
C PHE A 45 29.29 18.64 9.10
N TYR A 46 29.25 19.95 8.87
CA TYR A 46 29.91 20.58 7.73
C TYR A 46 31.42 20.34 7.73
N SER A 47 32.07 20.51 8.88
CA SER A 47 33.50 20.27 9.04
C SER A 47 33.84 18.81 8.78
N LEU A 48 33.10 17.87 9.37
CA LEU A 48 33.29 16.42 9.17
C LEU A 48 33.15 16.04 7.70
N PHE A 49 32.09 16.50 7.04
CA PHE A 49 31.85 16.23 5.62
C PHE A 49 33.01 16.74 4.75
N ARG A 50 33.49 17.96 5.01
CA ARG A 50 34.62 18.55 4.30
C ARG A 50 35.92 17.77 4.52
N GLU A 51 36.24 17.40 5.75
CA GLU A 51 37.43 16.60 6.06
C GLU A 51 37.34 15.22 5.39
N LEU A 52 36.20 14.55 5.47
CA LEU A 52 35.96 13.26 4.81
C LEU A 52 36.17 13.35 3.30
N ASN A 53 35.51 14.30 2.62
CA ASN A 53 35.62 14.47 1.18
C ASN A 53 37.03 14.90 0.72
N THR A 54 37.85 15.49 1.60
CA THR A 54 39.22 15.93 1.28
C THR A 54 40.26 14.84 1.50
N TYR A 55 40.10 14.05 2.57
CA TYR A 55 41.14 13.13 3.05
C TYR A 55 40.79 11.65 2.89
N TYR A 56 39.58 11.30 2.42
CA TYR A 56 39.26 9.91 2.08
C TYR A 56 40.19 9.41 0.96
N VAL A 57 40.54 8.13 1.03
CA VAL A 57 41.58 7.52 0.17
C VAL A 57 41.12 7.35 -1.28
N GLU A 58 39.81 7.35 -1.51
CA GLU A 58 39.17 7.23 -2.83
C GLU A 58 38.31 8.47 -3.13
N GLU A 59 37.96 8.67 -4.40
CA GLU A 59 37.05 9.75 -4.81
C GLU A 59 35.63 9.46 -4.29
N THR A 60 35.08 10.38 -3.51
CA THR A 60 33.72 10.26 -2.96
C THR A 60 32.72 11.00 -3.83
N ASN A 61 31.48 10.51 -3.91
CA ASN A 61 30.36 11.28 -4.45
C ASN A 61 29.75 12.15 -3.33
N PRO A 62 29.90 13.49 -3.38
CA PRO A 62 29.41 14.36 -2.32
C PRO A 62 27.89 14.30 -2.14
N GLU A 63 27.13 14.14 -3.23
CA GLU A 63 25.67 14.08 -3.21
C GLU A 63 25.19 12.83 -2.47
N GLU A 64 25.69 11.66 -2.87
CA GLU A 64 25.35 10.37 -2.27
C GLU A 64 25.68 10.31 -0.77
N LEU A 65 26.82 10.88 -0.36
CA LEU A 65 27.20 10.96 1.05
C LEU A 65 26.24 11.83 1.87
N VAL A 66 25.82 12.99 1.35
CA VAL A 66 24.85 13.86 2.01
C VAL A 66 23.50 13.18 2.09
N GLU A 67 23.02 12.59 0.99
CA GLU A 67 21.74 11.89 0.94
C GLU A 67 21.69 10.70 1.89
N THR A 68 22.76 9.91 1.97
CA THR A 68 22.90 8.82 2.94
C THR A 68 22.75 9.34 4.38
N GLY A 69 23.41 10.45 4.72
CA GLY A 69 23.31 11.07 6.03
C GLY A 69 21.90 11.59 6.34
N ILE A 70 21.23 12.21 5.36
CA ILE A 70 19.85 12.68 5.48
C ILE A 70 18.91 11.49 5.69
N GLY A 71 19.02 10.45 4.85
CA GLY A 71 18.19 9.24 4.91
C GLY A 71 18.25 8.58 6.29
N ALA A 72 19.46 8.32 6.78
CA ALA A 72 19.67 7.73 8.11
C ALA A 72 19.11 8.60 9.25
N MET A 73 19.25 9.92 9.15
CA MET A 73 18.68 10.85 10.13
C MET A 73 17.15 10.76 10.16
N LEU A 74 16.48 10.73 9.01
CA LEU A 74 15.02 10.71 8.94
C LEU A 74 14.43 9.34 9.30
N GLU A 75 15.05 8.25 8.87
CA GLU A 75 14.62 6.87 9.20
C GLU A 75 14.62 6.62 10.72
N SER A 76 15.52 7.27 11.47
CA SER A 76 15.54 7.21 12.93
C SER A 76 14.25 7.72 13.61
N LEU A 77 13.48 8.57 12.91
CA LEU A 77 12.22 9.12 13.39
C LEU A 77 11.07 8.14 13.12
N ASP A 78 10.75 7.93 11.86
CA ASP A 78 9.68 7.05 11.38
C ASP A 78 9.90 6.69 9.89
N PRO A 79 9.33 5.59 9.37
CA PRO A 79 9.54 5.13 7.99
C PRO A 79 8.80 5.96 6.93
N TYR A 80 8.04 6.99 7.32
CA TYR A 80 7.23 7.82 6.43
C TYR A 80 7.78 9.23 6.24
N THR A 81 8.70 9.65 7.11
CA THR A 81 9.43 10.90 7.02
C THR A 81 10.63 10.69 6.11
N THR A 82 10.60 11.28 4.91
CA THR A 82 11.62 11.04 3.87
C THR A 82 12.05 12.34 3.19
N TYR A 83 13.27 12.33 2.66
CA TYR A 83 13.78 13.34 1.75
C TYR A 83 13.48 12.89 0.32
N ILE A 84 13.07 13.83 -0.53
CA ILE A 84 12.77 13.60 -1.94
C ILE A 84 13.65 14.55 -2.73
N PRO A 85 14.75 14.07 -3.34
CA PRO A 85 15.63 14.89 -4.16
C PRO A 85 14.95 15.31 -5.47
N GLU A 86 15.58 16.25 -6.19
CA GLU A 86 15.10 16.71 -7.50
C GLU A 86 15.03 15.56 -8.52
N SER A 87 16.00 14.65 -8.46
CA SER A 87 16.09 13.46 -9.33
C SER A 87 14.88 12.52 -9.20
N GLU A 88 14.24 12.46 -8.03
CA GLU A 88 13.08 11.62 -7.76
C GLU A 88 11.73 12.36 -7.92
N MET A 89 11.75 13.61 -8.35
CA MET A 89 10.53 14.43 -8.40
C MET A 89 9.49 13.87 -9.38
N ASP A 90 9.93 13.26 -10.48
CA ASP A 90 9.02 12.63 -11.45
C ASP A 90 8.31 11.41 -10.85
N ASP A 91 8.99 10.59 -10.05
CA ASP A 91 8.37 9.47 -9.34
C ASP A 91 7.41 9.95 -8.25
N PHE A 92 7.78 10.99 -7.51
CA PHE A 92 6.89 11.61 -6.55
C PHE A 92 5.62 12.19 -7.21
N ASN A 93 5.78 12.85 -8.35
CA ASN A 93 4.66 13.36 -9.15
C ASN A 93 3.78 12.20 -9.64
N PHE A 94 4.37 11.13 -10.16
CA PHE A 94 3.61 9.96 -10.60
C PHE A 94 2.81 9.32 -9.45
N MET A 95 3.42 9.11 -8.29
CA MET A 95 2.73 8.55 -7.12
C MET A 95 1.57 9.42 -6.61
N THR A 96 1.62 10.73 -6.83
CA THR A 96 0.60 11.67 -6.32
C THR A 96 -0.46 12.04 -7.36
N THR A 97 -0.11 12.04 -8.63
CA THR A 97 -1.00 12.48 -9.73
C THR A 97 -1.42 11.34 -10.67
N GLY A 98 -0.67 10.23 -10.67
CA GLY A 98 -0.80 9.18 -11.67
C GLY A 98 -0.21 9.57 -13.03
N GLU A 99 0.50 10.69 -13.12
CA GLU A 99 1.02 11.26 -14.37
C GLU A 99 2.55 11.18 -14.47
N TYR A 100 3.04 10.86 -15.66
CA TYR A 100 4.46 10.96 -16.03
C TYR A 100 4.61 11.04 -17.55
N ALA A 101 5.80 11.37 -18.05
CA ALA A 101 6.11 11.32 -19.48
C ALA A 101 7.00 10.11 -19.80
N GLY A 102 6.54 9.21 -20.67
CA GLY A 102 7.26 7.98 -20.99
C GLY A 102 6.52 7.06 -21.95
N VAL A 103 6.85 5.77 -21.88
CA VAL A 103 6.34 4.73 -22.79
C VAL A 103 5.02 4.10 -22.33
N GLY A 104 4.63 4.21 -21.06
CA GLY A 104 3.38 3.64 -20.57
C GLY A 104 3.43 2.11 -20.39
N ALA A 105 4.41 1.62 -19.62
CA ALA A 105 4.53 0.21 -19.26
C ALA A 105 5.09 0.06 -17.83
N LEU A 106 4.69 -1.01 -17.15
CA LEU A 106 5.30 -1.51 -15.93
C LEU A 106 6.50 -2.40 -16.29
N ILE A 107 7.60 -2.22 -15.57
CA ILE A 107 8.84 -2.99 -15.73
C ILE A 107 9.24 -3.66 -14.43
N THR A 108 9.96 -4.78 -14.54
CA THR A 108 10.49 -5.51 -13.38
C THR A 108 11.93 -5.95 -13.63
N GLY A 109 12.76 -5.86 -12.61
CA GLY A 109 14.14 -6.34 -12.66
C GLY A 109 14.22 -7.83 -12.34
N ARG A 110 15.07 -8.56 -13.05
CA ARG A 110 15.40 -9.97 -12.77
C ARG A 110 16.82 -10.27 -13.21
N GLU A 111 17.63 -10.76 -12.27
CA GLU A 111 19.04 -11.05 -12.49
C GLU A 111 19.76 -9.82 -13.09
N ASP A 112 20.37 -9.98 -14.26
CA ASP A 112 21.10 -8.93 -14.96
C ASP A 112 20.24 -8.08 -15.90
N TYR A 113 18.93 -8.30 -16.01
CA TYR A 113 18.08 -7.61 -16.99
C TYR A 113 16.79 -7.06 -16.39
N VAL A 114 16.17 -6.15 -17.14
CA VAL A 114 14.84 -5.62 -16.86
C VAL A 114 13.89 -6.09 -17.94
N TYR A 115 12.70 -6.49 -17.52
CA TYR A 115 11.65 -7.04 -18.37
C TYR A 115 10.44 -6.12 -18.37
N ILE A 116 9.71 -6.10 -19.48
CA ILE A 116 8.37 -5.55 -19.51
C ILE A 116 7.46 -6.50 -18.71
N SER A 117 6.96 -6.01 -17.57
CA SER A 117 5.97 -6.73 -16.77
C SER A 117 4.58 -6.56 -17.39
N GLU A 118 4.21 -5.34 -17.78
CA GLU A 118 2.90 -5.07 -18.38
C GLU A 118 2.89 -3.77 -19.19
N PRO A 119 2.66 -3.80 -20.50
CA PRO A 119 2.28 -2.61 -21.27
C PRO A 119 0.85 -2.17 -20.91
N TYR A 120 0.64 -0.89 -20.61
CA TYR A 120 -0.71 -0.40 -20.36
C TYR A 120 -1.52 -0.31 -21.66
N LYS A 121 -2.74 -0.84 -21.64
CA LYS A 121 -3.63 -0.84 -22.82
C LYS A 121 -3.83 0.56 -23.40
N GLY A 122 -3.57 0.71 -24.70
CA GLY A 122 -3.75 1.95 -25.45
C GLY A 122 -2.65 2.99 -25.25
N PHE A 123 -1.63 2.70 -24.45
CA PHE A 123 -0.47 3.57 -24.24
C PHE A 123 0.65 3.32 -25.28
N PRO A 124 1.70 4.15 -25.36
CA PRO A 124 2.70 4.06 -26.42
C PRO A 124 3.37 2.69 -26.56
N ALA A 125 3.76 2.04 -25.45
CA ALA A 125 4.38 0.72 -25.44
C ALA A 125 3.47 -0.35 -26.05
N ASP A 126 2.21 -0.40 -25.62
CA ASP A 126 1.20 -1.31 -26.16
C ASP A 126 0.96 -1.06 -27.66
N LYS A 127 0.80 0.20 -28.07
CA LYS A 127 0.62 0.59 -29.48
C LYS A 127 1.83 0.27 -30.36
N ALA A 128 3.04 0.34 -29.80
CA ALA A 128 4.28 -0.01 -30.48
C ALA A 128 4.52 -1.54 -30.54
N GLY A 129 3.69 -2.33 -29.86
CA GLY A 129 3.76 -3.78 -29.87
C GLY A 129 4.76 -4.38 -28.88
N LEU A 130 5.17 -3.63 -27.85
CA LEU A 130 5.82 -4.23 -26.68
C LEU A 130 4.83 -5.17 -25.98
N LYS A 131 5.35 -6.27 -25.43
CA LYS A 131 4.58 -7.29 -24.76
C LYS A 131 5.16 -7.59 -23.39
N ALA A 132 4.32 -8.03 -22.46
CA ALA A 132 4.79 -8.61 -21.22
C ALA A 132 5.71 -9.81 -21.52
N GLY A 133 6.84 -9.89 -20.82
CA GLY A 133 7.90 -10.87 -21.04
C GLY A 133 9.04 -10.41 -21.95
N ASP A 134 8.91 -9.26 -22.62
CA ASP A 134 10.01 -8.69 -23.41
C ASP A 134 11.19 -8.33 -22.49
N LYS A 135 12.36 -8.96 -22.72
CA LYS A 135 13.62 -8.67 -22.04
C LYS A 135 14.29 -7.47 -22.69
N ILE A 136 14.49 -6.39 -21.97
CA ILE A 136 15.09 -5.16 -22.50
C ILE A 136 16.61 -5.35 -22.62
N LEU A 137 17.12 -5.37 -23.85
CA LEU A 137 18.54 -5.50 -24.14
C LEU A 137 19.23 -4.13 -24.19
N SER A 138 18.64 -3.18 -24.93
CA SER A 138 19.20 -1.83 -25.05
C SER A 138 18.13 -0.76 -25.23
N ILE A 139 18.45 0.46 -24.81
CA ILE A 139 17.62 1.66 -25.03
C ILE A 139 18.48 2.73 -25.70
N ASP A 140 18.05 3.19 -26.87
CA ASP A 140 18.78 4.12 -27.75
C ASP A 140 20.24 3.65 -28.00
N GLY A 141 20.41 2.34 -28.24
CA GLY A 141 21.71 1.70 -28.46
C GLY A 141 22.60 1.54 -27.22
N VAL A 142 22.15 1.98 -26.05
CA VAL A 142 22.87 1.76 -24.78
C VAL A 142 22.47 0.42 -24.18
N ASP A 143 23.44 -0.44 -23.89
CA ASP A 143 23.24 -1.73 -23.24
C ASP A 143 22.63 -1.60 -21.84
N MET A 144 21.55 -2.33 -21.59
CA MET A 144 20.81 -2.35 -20.32
C MET A 144 21.21 -3.50 -19.40
N LYS A 145 22.13 -4.38 -19.81
CA LYS A 145 22.62 -5.46 -18.95
C LYS A 145 23.27 -4.91 -17.66
N GLY A 146 22.90 -5.49 -16.53
CA GLY A 146 23.39 -5.14 -15.19
C GLY A 146 22.91 -3.77 -14.69
N LYS A 147 22.02 -3.09 -15.41
CA LYS A 147 21.43 -1.82 -14.97
C LYS A 147 20.31 -2.07 -13.98
N ARG A 148 20.17 -1.18 -12.99
CA ARG A 148 19.07 -1.26 -12.02
C ARG A 148 17.76 -0.89 -12.72
N THR A 149 16.64 -1.39 -12.21
CA THR A 149 15.30 -1.07 -12.73
C THR A 149 15.05 0.44 -12.83
N GLU A 150 15.55 1.20 -11.86
CA GLU A 150 15.48 2.66 -11.85
C GLU A 150 16.20 3.30 -13.05
N ASP A 151 17.41 2.84 -13.36
CA ASP A 151 18.21 3.37 -14.47
C ASP A 151 17.52 3.10 -15.82
N VAL A 152 16.90 1.93 -15.96
CA VAL A 152 16.10 1.56 -17.14
C VAL A 152 14.83 2.41 -17.23
N SER A 153 14.12 2.60 -16.10
CA SER A 153 12.95 3.48 -15.99
C SER A 153 13.27 4.90 -16.48
N ASN A 154 14.38 5.47 -16.00
CA ASN A 154 14.82 6.82 -16.35
C ASN A 154 15.13 6.97 -17.85
N LYS A 155 15.60 5.90 -18.52
CA LYS A 155 15.80 5.90 -19.98
C LYS A 155 14.51 5.73 -20.78
N LEU A 156 13.53 4.98 -20.27
CA LEU A 156 12.23 4.85 -20.92
C LEU A 156 11.39 6.13 -20.76
N LYS A 157 11.55 6.84 -19.64
CA LYS A 157 10.99 8.18 -19.42
C LYS A 157 11.72 9.23 -20.25
N GLY A 158 11.09 10.38 -20.39
CA GLY A 158 11.63 11.51 -21.13
C GLY A 158 10.53 12.44 -21.64
N PRO A 159 10.90 13.58 -22.23
CA PRO A 159 9.92 14.58 -22.68
C PRO A 159 8.88 13.98 -23.62
N ALA A 160 7.61 14.36 -23.43
CA ALA A 160 6.53 13.90 -24.30
C ALA A 160 6.78 14.32 -25.76
N ASN A 161 6.37 13.45 -26.70
CA ASN A 161 6.57 13.58 -28.14
C ASN A 161 8.04 13.47 -28.61
N THR A 162 8.89 12.84 -27.82
CA THR A 162 10.23 12.38 -28.25
C THR A 162 10.21 10.89 -28.52
N ASP A 163 11.09 10.45 -29.41
CA ASP A 163 11.25 9.03 -29.75
C ASP A 163 12.20 8.33 -28.76
N VAL A 164 11.99 7.03 -28.59
CA VAL A 164 12.91 6.11 -27.91
C VAL A 164 12.91 4.79 -28.64
N THR A 165 14.10 4.26 -28.89
CA THR A 165 14.27 2.95 -29.52
C THR A 165 14.61 1.93 -28.46
N VAL A 166 13.79 0.90 -28.32
CA VAL A 166 13.98 -0.19 -27.36
C VAL A 166 14.24 -1.46 -28.12
N THR A 167 15.39 -2.08 -27.88
CA THR A 167 15.72 -3.41 -28.42
C THR A 167 15.39 -4.45 -27.36
N VAL A 168 14.56 -5.43 -27.72
CA VAL A 168 14.09 -6.47 -26.80
C VAL A 168 14.36 -7.86 -27.35
N GLU A 169 14.63 -8.80 -26.45
CA GLU A 169 14.50 -10.23 -26.74
C GLU A 169 13.10 -10.67 -26.31
N ARG A 170 12.38 -11.33 -27.21
CA ARG A 170 11.02 -11.81 -26.97
C ARG A 170 11.02 -13.33 -26.99
N TYR A 171 10.32 -13.93 -26.03
CA TYR A 171 10.15 -15.38 -25.99
C TYR A 171 9.61 -15.92 -27.32
N GLY A 172 10.23 -16.98 -27.84
CA GLY A 172 9.86 -17.63 -29.10
C GLY A 172 10.27 -16.88 -30.37
N GLN A 173 11.08 -15.83 -30.27
CA GLN A 173 11.69 -15.14 -31.42
C GLN A 173 13.21 -15.31 -31.39
N ASP A 174 13.79 -15.70 -32.53
CA ASP A 174 15.24 -15.97 -32.62
C ASP A 174 16.08 -14.69 -32.61
N ASP A 175 15.60 -13.64 -33.29
CA ASP A 175 16.30 -12.37 -33.43
C ASP A 175 15.71 -11.28 -32.51
N PRO A 176 16.56 -10.42 -31.89
CA PRO A 176 16.08 -9.26 -31.15
C PRO A 176 15.22 -8.32 -31.99
N LEU A 177 14.19 -7.76 -31.35
CA LEU A 177 13.26 -6.83 -31.97
C LEU A 177 13.63 -5.40 -31.60
N GLU A 178 13.82 -4.53 -32.60
CA GLU A 178 13.96 -3.10 -32.40
C GLU A 178 12.59 -2.41 -32.53
N ILE A 179 12.16 -1.74 -31.47
CA ILE A 179 10.83 -1.12 -31.37
C ILE A 179 11.00 0.37 -31.10
N ASN A 180 10.54 1.21 -32.03
CA ASN A 180 10.50 2.65 -31.85
C ASN A 180 9.18 3.08 -31.20
N ILE A 181 9.28 3.86 -30.13
CA ILE A 181 8.16 4.30 -29.31
C ILE A 181 8.19 5.82 -29.17
N VAL A 182 7.07 6.47 -29.48
CA VAL A 182 6.91 7.91 -29.22
C VAL A 182 6.43 8.10 -27.79
N ARG A 183 7.26 8.69 -26.92
CA ARG A 183 6.88 9.01 -25.53
C ARG A 183 5.65 9.93 -25.52
N LYS A 184 4.76 9.73 -24.55
CA LYS A 184 3.58 10.58 -24.33
C LYS A 184 3.44 10.95 -22.87
N ALA A 185 2.62 11.96 -22.61
CA ALA A 185 2.07 12.17 -21.27
C ALA A 185 1.14 10.98 -20.95
N ILE A 186 1.50 10.24 -19.93
CA ILE A 186 0.80 9.07 -19.41
C ILE A 186 -0.03 9.56 -18.23
N GLN A 187 -1.29 9.15 -18.18
CA GLN A 187 -2.16 9.35 -17.02
C GLN A 187 -2.84 8.02 -16.74
N ILE A 188 -2.48 7.40 -15.62
CA ILE A 188 -3.06 6.13 -15.19
C ILE A 188 -4.38 6.42 -14.47
N ASP A 189 -5.46 5.78 -14.92
CA ASP A 189 -6.75 5.89 -14.25
C ASP A 189 -6.67 5.18 -12.88
N PRO A 190 -6.92 5.88 -11.76
CA PRO A 190 -6.93 5.24 -10.45
C PRO A 190 -8.11 4.27 -10.26
N VAL A 191 -9.16 4.38 -11.09
CA VAL A 191 -10.26 3.41 -11.13
C VAL A 191 -9.93 2.34 -12.17
N SER A 192 -9.34 1.23 -11.72
CA SER A 192 -8.89 0.15 -12.60
C SER A 192 -10.03 -0.62 -13.24
N TYR A 193 -11.18 -0.67 -12.57
CA TYR A 193 -12.39 -1.32 -13.05
C TYR A 193 -13.66 -0.75 -12.41
N TYR A 194 -14.73 -0.66 -13.18
CA TYR A 194 -16.09 -0.58 -12.66
C TYR A 194 -17.06 -1.30 -13.63
N GLY A 195 -18.17 -1.80 -13.09
CA GLY A 195 -19.19 -2.51 -13.86
C GLY A 195 -20.28 -3.09 -12.98
N MET A 196 -21.31 -3.67 -13.60
CA MET A 196 -22.34 -4.43 -12.89
C MET A 196 -21.79 -5.82 -12.51
N VAL A 197 -22.05 -6.27 -11.29
CA VAL A 197 -21.73 -7.62 -10.80
C VAL A 197 -22.97 -8.51 -10.68
N ASP A 198 -24.16 -7.91 -10.68
CA ASP A 198 -25.46 -8.55 -10.86
C ASP A 198 -26.43 -7.56 -11.53
N ASP A 199 -27.72 -7.87 -11.62
CA ASP A 199 -28.74 -7.01 -12.26
C ASP A 199 -28.96 -5.64 -11.57
N LYS A 200 -28.48 -5.44 -10.33
CA LYS A 200 -28.78 -4.29 -9.46
C LYS A 200 -27.57 -3.68 -8.77
N THR A 201 -26.44 -4.36 -8.75
CA THR A 201 -25.27 -3.99 -7.96
C THR A 201 -24.10 -3.64 -8.87
N GLY A 202 -23.60 -2.42 -8.73
CA GLY A 202 -22.38 -1.95 -9.38
C GLY A 202 -21.17 -2.07 -8.45
N ILE A 203 -20.00 -2.42 -8.99
CA ILE A 203 -18.72 -2.37 -8.30
C ILE A 203 -17.83 -1.27 -8.88
N ILE A 204 -17.07 -0.59 -8.02
CA ILE A 204 -16.01 0.36 -8.38
C ILE A 204 -14.74 -0.06 -7.64
N ILE A 205 -13.68 -0.37 -8.38
CA ILE A 205 -12.36 -0.71 -7.82
C ILE A 205 -11.45 0.51 -7.94
N LEU A 206 -10.96 0.99 -6.80
CA LEU A 206 -10.04 2.12 -6.73
C LEU A 206 -8.68 1.64 -6.22
N ASP A 207 -7.65 1.76 -7.05
CA ASP A 207 -6.32 1.25 -6.74
C ASP A 207 -5.50 2.22 -5.87
N ASN A 208 -5.65 3.54 -6.09
CA ASN A 208 -4.86 4.57 -5.41
C ASN A 208 -5.62 5.90 -5.28
N PHE A 209 -5.30 6.69 -4.25
CA PHE A 209 -5.82 8.06 -4.07
C PHE A 209 -4.90 9.10 -4.71
N THR A 210 -4.80 9.07 -6.04
CA THR A 210 -4.10 10.10 -6.82
C THR A 210 -4.98 11.33 -7.00
N GLN A 211 -4.37 12.43 -7.45
CA GLN A 211 -5.08 13.67 -7.76
C GLN A 211 -6.31 13.40 -8.65
N ASP A 212 -7.45 14.00 -8.27
CA ASP A 212 -8.74 13.88 -8.96
C ASP A 212 -9.39 12.48 -8.99
N CYS A 213 -8.86 11.47 -8.28
CA CYS A 213 -9.46 10.13 -8.26
C CYS A 213 -10.93 10.13 -7.78
N SER A 214 -11.31 11.05 -6.90
CA SER A 214 -12.69 11.20 -6.44
C SER A 214 -13.64 11.58 -7.59
N ARG A 215 -13.17 12.29 -8.63
CA ARG A 215 -13.93 12.60 -9.84
C ARG A 215 -14.10 11.38 -10.73
N ASN A 216 -13.08 10.53 -10.83
CA ASN A 216 -13.17 9.25 -11.56
C ASN A 216 -14.22 8.34 -10.90
N VAL A 217 -14.20 8.23 -9.57
CA VAL A 217 -15.22 7.48 -8.81
C VAL A 217 -16.61 8.11 -8.96
N GLU A 218 -16.74 9.44 -8.88
CA GLU A 218 -18.02 10.14 -9.12
C GLU A 218 -18.58 9.82 -10.51
N LYS A 219 -17.74 9.81 -11.54
CA LYS A 219 -18.13 9.48 -12.91
C LYS A 219 -18.60 8.03 -13.01
N ALA A 220 -17.82 7.08 -12.49
CA ALA A 220 -18.19 5.66 -12.46
C ALA A 220 -19.50 5.42 -11.71
N LEU A 221 -19.69 6.07 -10.55
CA LEU A 221 -20.92 5.98 -9.76
C LEU A 221 -22.14 6.50 -10.54
N LYS A 222 -22.01 7.64 -11.24
CA LYS A 222 -23.11 8.18 -12.04
C LYS A 222 -23.43 7.28 -13.24
N ASP A 223 -22.40 6.81 -13.94
CA ASP A 223 -22.56 5.90 -15.08
C ASP A 223 -23.27 4.60 -14.67
N LEU A 224 -22.82 3.96 -13.59
CA LEU A 224 -23.46 2.76 -13.03
C LEU A 224 -24.94 3.00 -12.68
N LYS A 225 -25.27 4.15 -12.11
CA LYS A 225 -26.65 4.47 -11.70
C LYS A 225 -27.55 4.86 -12.88
N GLU A 226 -27.08 5.75 -13.73
CA GLU A 226 -27.88 6.43 -14.76
C GLU A 226 -27.98 5.58 -16.04
N GLU A 227 -26.88 4.93 -16.44
CA GLU A 227 -26.80 4.16 -17.68
C GLU A 227 -26.98 2.65 -17.46
N HIS A 228 -26.57 2.13 -16.29
CA HIS A 228 -26.63 0.70 -15.97
C HIS A 228 -27.67 0.32 -14.90
N GLY A 229 -28.37 1.30 -14.32
CA GLY A 229 -29.48 1.05 -13.38
C GLY A 229 -29.07 0.49 -12.02
N ALA A 230 -27.83 0.70 -11.58
CA ALA A 230 -27.36 0.24 -10.27
C ALA A 230 -28.20 0.84 -9.13
N GLU A 231 -28.79 -0.05 -8.33
CA GLU A 231 -29.54 0.26 -7.10
C GLU A 231 -28.65 0.11 -5.85
N LYS A 232 -27.48 -0.52 -5.97
CA LYS A 232 -26.55 -0.86 -4.88
C LYS A 232 -25.11 -0.67 -5.36
N ILE A 233 -24.20 -0.26 -4.46
CA ILE A 233 -22.80 -0.01 -4.82
C ILE A 233 -21.85 -0.74 -3.88
N ILE A 234 -20.86 -1.38 -4.47
CA ILE A 234 -19.68 -1.91 -3.80
C ILE A 234 -18.48 -1.05 -4.18
N LEU A 235 -17.82 -0.48 -3.19
CA LEU A 235 -16.55 0.23 -3.35
C LEU A 235 -15.42 -0.68 -2.87
N ASP A 236 -14.58 -1.14 -3.79
CA ASP A 236 -13.43 -1.96 -3.45
C ASP A 236 -12.20 -1.11 -3.21
N LEU A 237 -11.68 -1.16 -1.97
CA LEU A 237 -10.45 -0.53 -1.53
C LEU A 237 -9.40 -1.57 -1.08
N ARG A 238 -9.60 -2.86 -1.38
CA ARG A 238 -8.63 -3.91 -1.08
C ARG A 238 -7.32 -3.64 -1.83
N GLY A 239 -6.19 -3.82 -1.15
CA GLY A 239 -4.87 -3.57 -1.72
C GLY A 239 -4.51 -2.09 -1.91
N ASN A 240 -5.43 -1.14 -1.70
CA ASN A 240 -5.19 0.28 -1.93
C ASN A 240 -4.40 0.92 -0.77
N PRO A 241 -3.12 1.32 -0.96
CA PRO A 241 -2.24 1.84 0.09
C PRO A 241 -2.59 3.28 0.52
N GLY A 242 -3.62 3.87 -0.08
CA GLY A 242 -4.09 5.21 0.18
C GLY A 242 -3.54 6.22 -0.83
N GLY A 243 -3.09 7.37 -0.34
CA GLY A 243 -2.65 8.50 -1.16
C GLY A 243 -3.08 9.83 -0.55
N LEU A 244 -3.61 10.74 -1.36
CA LEU A 244 -3.93 12.10 -0.94
C LEU A 244 -5.14 12.14 0.01
N LEU A 245 -4.93 12.72 1.20
CA LEU A 245 -5.98 12.88 2.22
C LEU A 245 -7.17 13.69 1.69
N ASP A 246 -6.91 14.76 0.94
CA ASP A 246 -7.99 15.61 0.41
C ASP A 246 -8.88 14.82 -0.57
N GLU A 247 -8.34 13.84 -1.29
CA GLU A 247 -9.13 12.96 -2.16
C GLU A 247 -9.98 11.97 -1.35
N ALA A 248 -9.49 11.49 -0.20
CA ALA A 248 -10.29 10.70 0.75
C ALA A 248 -11.53 11.47 1.23
N VAL A 249 -11.34 12.76 1.58
CA VAL A 249 -12.44 13.65 2.00
C VAL A 249 -13.45 13.86 0.87
N LYS A 250 -12.98 14.09 -0.35
CA LYS A 250 -13.86 14.26 -1.53
C LYS A 250 -14.60 12.98 -1.87
N LEU A 251 -13.95 11.82 -1.79
CA LEU A 251 -14.57 10.53 -2.06
C LEU A 251 -15.65 10.22 -1.01
N ALA A 252 -15.38 10.41 0.28
CA ALA A 252 -16.38 10.25 1.34
C ALA A 252 -17.58 11.21 1.13
N ASN A 253 -17.36 12.42 0.61
CA ASN A 253 -18.42 13.37 0.26
C ASN A 253 -19.39 12.81 -0.80
N LEU A 254 -19.00 11.85 -1.64
CA LEU A 254 -19.91 11.26 -2.62
C LEU A 254 -21.11 10.57 -1.95
N PHE A 255 -20.91 10.07 -0.72
CA PHE A 255 -21.90 9.28 0.02
C PHE A 255 -22.40 9.94 1.32
N LEU A 256 -21.64 10.88 1.88
CA LEU A 256 -21.98 11.56 3.13
C LEU A 256 -22.61 12.94 2.89
N PRO A 257 -23.64 13.32 3.68
CA PRO A 257 -24.24 14.65 3.63
C PRO A 257 -23.22 15.78 3.76
N ARG A 258 -23.54 16.96 3.22
CA ARG A 258 -22.71 18.17 3.38
C ARG A 258 -22.55 18.52 4.87
N GLY A 259 -21.32 18.78 5.30
CA GLY A 259 -20.99 19.14 6.68
C GLY A 259 -20.60 17.95 7.58
N SER A 260 -20.79 16.70 7.12
CA SER A 260 -20.31 15.50 7.81
C SER A 260 -18.80 15.57 8.03
N GLU A 261 -18.35 15.16 9.21
CA GLU A 261 -16.93 15.03 9.51
C GLU A 261 -16.38 13.80 8.80
N VAL A 262 -15.21 13.92 8.17
CA VAL A 262 -14.56 12.76 7.54
C VAL A 262 -13.35 12.34 8.34
N VAL A 263 -12.54 13.33 8.74
CA VAL A 263 -11.31 13.09 9.49
C VAL A 263 -10.90 14.37 10.20
N SER A 264 -10.28 14.24 11.37
CA SER A 264 -9.60 15.33 12.05
C SER A 264 -8.14 14.98 12.28
N THR A 265 -7.27 15.98 12.29
CA THR A 265 -5.83 15.84 12.55
C THR A 265 -5.48 16.51 13.86
N LYS A 266 -4.56 15.92 14.62
CA LYS A 266 -3.96 16.53 15.81
C LYS A 266 -2.45 16.43 15.74
N GLY A 267 -1.79 17.58 15.71
CA GLY A 267 -0.34 17.69 15.57
C GLY A 267 0.36 18.17 16.85
N LYS A 268 1.68 18.29 16.77
CA LYS A 268 2.47 18.89 17.86
C LYS A 268 2.22 20.40 18.03
N ILE A 269 1.84 21.07 16.94
CA ILE A 269 1.56 22.50 16.90
C ILE A 269 0.08 22.64 16.58
N GLU A 270 -0.64 23.46 17.35
CA GLU A 270 -2.09 23.66 17.22
C GLU A 270 -2.53 24.07 15.80
N GLN A 271 -1.66 24.73 15.03
CA GLN A 271 -1.90 25.07 13.62
C GLN A 271 -2.08 23.85 12.70
N TRP A 272 -1.66 22.66 13.13
CA TRP A 272 -1.85 21.40 12.41
C TRP A 272 -3.15 20.69 12.79
N ASP A 273 -3.86 21.21 13.78
CA ASP A 273 -5.14 20.68 14.16
C ASP A 273 -6.17 21.17 13.14
N LYS A 274 -6.82 20.23 12.45
CA LYS A 274 -7.77 20.55 11.39
C LYS A 274 -8.87 19.51 11.38
N ILE A 275 -10.10 19.97 11.18
CA ILE A 275 -11.25 19.10 10.96
C ILE A 275 -11.64 19.21 9.49
N TYR A 276 -11.66 18.07 8.81
CA TYR A 276 -12.04 17.96 7.41
C TYR A 276 -13.49 17.52 7.34
N ARG A 277 -14.32 18.33 6.68
CA ARG A 277 -15.75 18.09 6.49
C ARG A 277 -16.08 18.03 5.01
N THR A 278 -17.12 17.28 4.67
CA THR A 278 -17.72 17.31 3.34
C THR A 278 -18.21 18.72 3.01
N SER A 279 -17.93 19.19 1.80
CA SER A 279 -18.14 20.59 1.39
C SER A 279 -19.23 20.75 0.34
N LYS A 280 -19.51 19.71 -0.45
CA LYS A 280 -20.50 19.69 -1.54
C LYS A 280 -21.73 18.86 -1.16
N ALA A 281 -22.80 18.99 -1.95
CA ALA A 281 -23.87 18.02 -1.92
C ALA A 281 -23.34 16.64 -2.35
N ALA A 282 -23.77 15.58 -1.68
CA ALA A 282 -23.39 14.22 -2.04
C ALA A 282 -24.03 13.81 -3.37
N VAL A 283 -23.41 12.83 -4.03
CA VAL A 283 -24.00 12.19 -5.20
C VAL A 283 -25.17 11.31 -4.77
N ASP A 284 -24.99 10.55 -3.68
CA ASP A 284 -26.04 9.71 -3.13
C ASP A 284 -25.87 9.40 -1.64
N THR A 285 -26.77 9.93 -0.82
CA THR A 285 -26.77 9.69 0.64
C THR A 285 -27.56 8.46 1.07
N VAL A 286 -28.23 7.75 0.17
CA VAL A 286 -29.20 6.68 0.51
C VAL A 286 -28.90 5.34 -0.14
N ILE A 287 -28.23 5.30 -1.30
CA ILE A 287 -27.90 4.05 -2.01
C ILE A 287 -27.18 3.09 -1.06
N PRO A 288 -27.61 1.82 -0.93
CA PRO A 288 -26.87 0.81 -0.18
C PRO A 288 -25.42 0.76 -0.64
N LEU A 289 -24.50 0.75 0.33
CA LEU A 289 -23.07 0.84 0.12
C LEU A 289 -22.35 -0.21 0.96
N VAL A 290 -21.57 -1.05 0.31
CA VAL A 290 -20.53 -1.86 0.95
C VAL A 290 -19.16 -1.34 0.56
N VAL A 291 -18.24 -1.26 1.52
CA VAL A 291 -16.83 -0.95 1.26
C VAL A 291 -16.00 -2.19 1.58
N MET A 292 -15.28 -2.72 0.60
CA MET A 292 -14.40 -3.87 0.79
C MET A 292 -12.98 -3.41 1.16
N ILE A 293 -12.41 -4.02 2.20
CA ILE A 293 -11.06 -3.70 2.69
C ILE A 293 -10.26 -4.96 3.01
N ASN A 294 -8.94 -4.84 3.01
CA ASN A 294 -8.03 -5.86 3.51
C ASN A 294 -6.77 -5.24 4.13
N ARG A 295 -5.78 -6.07 4.48
CA ARG A 295 -4.51 -5.62 5.07
C ARG A 295 -3.70 -4.64 4.21
N GLY A 296 -3.94 -4.62 2.89
CA GLY A 296 -3.33 -3.65 1.97
C GLY A 296 -4.06 -2.29 1.96
N SER A 297 -5.28 -2.22 2.46
CA SER A 297 -6.03 -0.96 2.60
C SER A 297 -5.38 -0.09 3.68
N ALA A 298 -4.80 1.05 3.30
CA ALA A 298 -4.07 1.92 4.22
C ALA A 298 -4.42 3.42 4.05
N SER A 299 -4.17 4.21 5.09
CA SER A 299 -4.21 5.68 5.05
C SER A 299 -5.51 6.25 4.49
N ALA A 300 -5.51 6.86 3.29
CA ALA A 300 -6.72 7.42 2.67
C ALA A 300 -7.87 6.40 2.54
N SER A 301 -7.56 5.13 2.23
CA SER A 301 -8.53 4.03 2.21
C SER A 301 -9.19 3.82 3.56
N GLU A 302 -8.40 3.92 4.64
CA GLU A 302 -8.86 3.76 6.02
C GLU A 302 -9.67 4.98 6.50
N ILE A 303 -9.35 6.18 6.01
CA ILE A 303 -10.13 7.39 6.25
C ILE A 303 -11.53 7.23 5.63
N VAL A 304 -11.62 6.78 4.36
CA VAL A 304 -12.91 6.56 3.70
C VAL A 304 -13.70 5.46 4.41
N ALA A 305 -13.12 4.27 4.59
CA ALA A 305 -13.80 3.16 5.25
C ALA A 305 -14.24 3.51 6.67
N GLY A 306 -13.35 4.15 7.45
CA GLY A 306 -13.64 4.60 8.81
C GLY A 306 -14.72 5.67 8.87
N ALA A 307 -14.71 6.66 7.98
CA ALA A 307 -15.76 7.69 7.96
C ALA A 307 -17.13 7.11 7.58
N ILE A 308 -17.17 6.18 6.62
CA ILE A 308 -18.41 5.49 6.22
C ILE A 308 -18.93 4.60 7.34
N GLN A 309 -18.04 3.88 8.04
CA GLN A 309 -18.40 3.03 9.19
C GLN A 309 -18.89 3.87 10.38
N ASP A 310 -18.15 4.90 10.76
CA ASP A 310 -18.46 5.73 11.94
C ASP A 310 -19.74 6.55 11.77
N HIS A 311 -20.11 6.89 10.53
CA HIS A 311 -21.40 7.50 10.19
C HIS A 311 -22.53 6.50 9.96
N ASP A 312 -22.27 5.19 10.05
CA ASP A 312 -23.21 4.13 9.72
C ASP A 312 -23.83 4.30 8.33
N ARG A 313 -23.04 4.81 7.39
CA ARG A 313 -23.47 5.07 6.02
C ARG A 313 -23.41 3.82 5.15
N GLY A 314 -22.49 2.91 5.44
CA GLY A 314 -22.29 1.67 4.69
C GLY A 314 -21.63 0.60 5.55
N VAL A 315 -21.66 -0.63 5.06
CA VAL A 315 -21.12 -1.79 5.77
C VAL A 315 -19.71 -2.08 5.26
N ILE A 316 -18.77 -2.33 6.17
CA ILE A 316 -17.39 -2.68 5.82
C ILE A 316 -17.23 -4.20 5.79
N VAL A 317 -16.73 -4.76 4.69
CA VAL A 317 -16.59 -6.22 4.50
C VAL A 317 -15.14 -6.58 4.16
N GLY A 318 -14.65 -7.71 4.66
CA GLY A 318 -13.34 -8.26 4.29
C GLY A 318 -12.43 -8.52 5.49
N ASN A 319 -11.22 -7.96 5.48
CA ASN A 319 -10.24 -8.10 6.56
C ASN A 319 -9.85 -6.76 7.16
N ARG A 320 -9.33 -6.80 8.39
CA ARG A 320 -8.76 -5.65 9.07
C ARG A 320 -7.74 -4.93 8.18
N SER A 321 -7.81 -3.60 8.15
CA SER A 321 -6.92 -2.75 7.37
C SER A 321 -5.49 -2.68 7.94
N PHE A 322 -4.62 -1.90 7.29
CA PHE A 322 -3.20 -1.78 7.63
C PHE A 322 -2.94 -1.15 9.01
N GLY A 323 -3.64 -0.08 9.35
CA GLY A 323 -3.50 0.66 10.61
C GLY A 323 -2.56 1.87 10.55
N LYS A 324 -2.57 2.64 9.46
CA LYS A 324 -1.76 3.86 9.32
C LYS A 324 -2.59 5.10 9.65
N GLY A 325 -2.52 5.54 10.91
CA GLY A 325 -3.15 6.73 11.49
C GLY A 325 -2.29 8.01 11.48
N LEU A 326 -1.27 8.10 10.63
CA LEU A 326 -0.33 9.23 10.57
C LEU A 326 -0.54 10.08 9.32
N VAL A 327 -0.39 11.40 9.46
CA VAL A 327 -0.46 12.37 8.36
C VAL A 327 0.92 12.90 8.04
N GLN A 328 1.29 12.79 6.76
CA GLN A 328 2.50 13.38 6.22
C GLN A 328 2.15 14.67 5.46
N THR A 329 3.01 15.66 5.56
CA THR A 329 2.95 16.88 4.75
C THR A 329 4.26 17.10 4.02
N THR A 330 4.22 17.68 2.84
CA THR A 330 5.42 18.03 2.09
C THR A 330 5.84 19.46 2.36
N ARG A 331 7.13 19.70 2.56
CA ARG A 331 7.75 21.01 2.65
C ARG A 331 8.76 21.17 1.52
N SER A 332 8.62 22.24 0.75
CA SER A 332 9.60 22.58 -0.27
C SER A 332 10.94 22.90 0.37
N LEU A 333 12.00 22.36 -0.21
CA LEU A 333 13.39 22.68 0.08
C LEU A 333 14.00 23.39 -1.14
N PRO A 334 15.20 23.99 -1.02
CA PRO A 334 15.94 24.49 -2.18
C PRO A 334 16.15 23.43 -3.26
N TYR A 335 16.46 23.88 -4.49
CA TYR A 335 16.77 23.02 -5.64
C TYR A 335 15.69 21.98 -5.96
N ASN A 336 14.42 22.40 -5.90
CA ASN A 336 13.27 21.54 -6.21
C ASN A 336 13.18 20.24 -5.39
N ALA A 337 13.83 20.16 -4.23
CA ALA A 337 13.68 19.02 -3.33
C ALA A 337 12.49 19.20 -2.37
N LYS A 338 12.05 18.11 -1.74
CA LYS A 338 10.97 18.13 -0.73
C LYS A 338 11.35 17.32 0.51
N LEU A 339 10.91 17.80 1.67
CA LEU A 339 10.81 17.02 2.90
C LEU A 339 9.37 16.54 3.05
N LYS A 340 9.14 15.23 3.00
CA LYS A 340 7.88 14.62 3.44
C LYS A 340 8.01 14.31 4.92
N VAL A 341 7.19 14.93 5.76
CA VAL A 341 7.33 14.85 7.22
C VAL A 341 6.02 14.51 7.89
N THR A 342 6.06 13.57 8.84
CA THR A 342 4.93 13.25 9.72
C THR A 342 4.66 14.40 10.69
N THR A 343 3.48 15.03 10.58
CA THR A 343 3.15 16.23 11.39
C THR A 343 2.01 16.00 12.38
N ALA A 344 1.17 15.00 12.15
CA ALA A 344 -0.03 14.76 12.96
C ALA A 344 -0.43 13.28 12.97
N LYS A 345 -1.20 12.92 14.00
CA LYS A 345 -2.08 11.73 13.97
C LYS A 345 -3.44 12.17 13.42
N TYR A 346 -4.17 11.28 12.76
CA TYR A 346 -5.56 11.53 12.40
C TYR A 346 -6.53 10.67 13.20
N TYR A 347 -7.76 11.18 13.29
CA TYR A 347 -8.87 10.62 14.02
C TYR A 347 -10.09 10.62 13.11
N ILE A 348 -10.79 9.50 13.04
CA ILE A 348 -12.03 9.34 12.26
C ILE A 348 -13.25 9.75 13.12
N PRO A 349 -14.47 9.89 12.56
CA PRO A 349 -15.57 10.66 13.19
C PRO A 349 -15.98 10.24 14.60
N SER A 350 -15.85 8.97 14.98
CA SER A 350 -16.08 8.50 16.36
C SER A 350 -15.04 9.02 17.38
N GLY A 351 -13.96 9.63 16.90
CA GLY A 351 -12.84 10.15 17.70
C GLY A 351 -11.69 9.16 17.88
N ARG A 352 -11.75 7.96 17.28
CA ARG A 352 -10.72 6.93 17.40
C ARG A 352 -9.52 7.17 16.49
N CYS A 353 -8.33 6.83 16.98
CA CYS A 353 -7.08 6.84 16.22
C CYS A 353 -6.71 5.42 15.79
N ILE A 354 -6.74 5.14 14.51
CA ILE A 354 -6.58 3.77 14.00
C ILE A 354 -5.10 3.33 13.86
N GLN A 355 -4.16 4.14 14.33
CA GLN A 355 -2.72 3.88 14.27
C GLN A 355 -2.34 2.59 15.02
N ALA A 356 -1.88 1.57 14.29
CA ALA A 356 -1.58 0.26 14.86
C ALA A 356 -0.22 0.16 15.54
N LEU A 357 0.80 0.84 14.98
CA LEU A 357 2.17 0.83 15.49
C LEU A 357 2.44 2.03 16.41
N ASP A 358 3.10 1.80 17.54
CA ASP A 358 3.48 2.84 18.50
C ASP A 358 4.92 3.32 18.27
N TYR A 359 5.06 4.36 17.44
CA TYR A 359 6.35 5.02 17.21
C TYR A 359 6.83 5.87 18.39
N SER A 360 5.98 6.17 19.37
CA SER A 360 6.35 6.97 20.55
C SER A 360 7.03 6.15 21.64
N HIS A 361 6.74 4.85 21.72
CA HIS A 361 7.31 3.94 22.70
C HIS A 361 7.94 2.75 21.99
N ARG A 362 9.20 2.92 21.56
CA ARG A 362 10.00 1.82 21.00
C ARG A 362 10.29 0.77 22.07
N ASN A 363 10.41 -0.48 21.64
CA ASN A 363 10.84 -1.59 22.48
C ASN A 363 12.29 -1.40 22.94
N GLU A 364 12.74 -2.19 23.93
CA GLU A 364 14.11 -2.10 24.47
C GLU A 364 15.19 -2.34 23.40
N ASP A 365 14.88 -3.12 22.36
CA ASP A 365 15.75 -3.39 21.21
C ASP A 365 15.67 -2.31 20.11
N GLY A 366 14.88 -1.25 20.32
CA GLY A 366 14.66 -0.16 19.36
C GLY A 366 13.59 -0.42 18.29
N SER A 367 13.03 -1.64 18.24
CA SER A 367 11.96 -1.99 17.30
C SER A 367 10.64 -1.29 17.64
N VAL A 368 9.77 -1.12 16.64
CA VAL A 368 8.45 -0.51 16.81
C VAL A 368 7.42 -1.61 17.05
N GLY A 369 6.78 -1.58 18.22
CA GLY A 369 5.73 -2.52 18.59
C GLY A 369 4.33 -2.08 18.13
N TYR A 370 3.41 -3.04 18.12
CA TYR A 370 1.98 -2.75 18.03
C TYR A 370 1.45 -2.17 19.34
N VAL A 371 0.50 -1.23 19.27
CA VAL A 371 -0.24 -0.73 20.45
C VAL A 371 -0.84 -1.92 21.19
N PRO A 372 -0.49 -2.24 22.45
CA PRO A 372 -0.99 -3.43 23.14
C PRO A 372 -2.52 -3.46 23.25
N ASP A 373 -3.13 -4.66 23.21
CA ASP A 373 -4.59 -4.80 23.30
C ASP A 373 -5.17 -4.26 24.62
N SER A 374 -4.34 -4.17 25.67
CA SER A 374 -4.71 -3.56 26.95
C SER A 374 -4.83 -2.03 26.90
N LEU A 375 -4.27 -1.38 25.87
CA LEU A 375 -4.34 0.06 25.65
C LEU A 375 -5.38 0.45 24.58
N ILE A 376 -5.98 -0.53 23.91
CA ILE A 376 -7.05 -0.29 22.93
C ILE A 376 -8.30 0.22 23.65
N THR A 377 -8.83 1.34 23.18
CA THR A 377 -9.99 2.05 23.74
C THR A 377 -11.23 1.82 22.89
N GLU A 378 -12.37 1.70 23.57
CA GLU A 378 -13.69 1.54 22.95
C GLU A 378 -14.29 2.89 22.57
N PHE A 379 -14.91 2.93 21.39
CA PHE A 379 -15.63 4.06 20.81
C PHE A 379 -16.97 3.59 20.25
N THR A 380 -17.80 4.54 19.83
CA THR A 380 -19.12 4.26 19.27
C THR A 380 -19.31 4.98 17.94
N THR A 381 -19.93 4.31 16.97
CA THR A 381 -20.43 4.92 15.73
C THR A 381 -21.64 5.81 16.03
N GLN A 382 -22.11 6.54 15.02
CA GLN A 382 -23.26 7.45 15.12
C GLN A 382 -24.55 6.77 15.64
N ASN A 383 -24.80 5.53 15.25
CA ASN A 383 -25.93 4.70 15.68
C ASN A 383 -25.61 3.82 16.90
N GLY A 384 -24.43 3.99 17.51
CA GLY A 384 -24.07 3.35 18.78
C GLY A 384 -23.40 1.99 18.67
N ARG A 385 -22.87 1.61 17.50
CA ARG A 385 -22.12 0.35 17.35
C ARG A 385 -20.75 0.46 17.96
N THR A 386 -20.31 -0.60 18.64
CA THR A 386 -18.99 -0.64 19.28
C THR A 386 -17.88 -0.74 18.23
N VAL A 387 -16.89 0.13 18.35
CA VAL A 387 -15.70 0.17 17.50
C VAL A 387 -14.45 0.47 18.33
N TYR A 388 -13.26 0.09 17.83
CA TYR A 388 -12.00 0.22 18.58
C TYR A 388 -10.93 1.00 17.82
N ASP A 389 -9.97 1.57 18.55
CA ASP A 389 -8.77 2.23 18.04
C ASP A 389 -7.57 1.25 17.88
N GLY A 390 -6.38 1.76 17.53
CA GLY A 390 -5.11 1.04 17.73
C GLY A 390 -4.80 -0.15 16.81
N GLY A 391 -5.52 -0.34 15.70
CA GLY A 391 -5.32 -1.54 14.85
C GLY A 391 -5.88 -1.47 13.43
N GLY A 392 -6.05 -0.30 12.84
CA GLY A 392 -6.79 -0.16 11.59
C GLY A 392 -8.30 -0.27 11.76
N ILE A 393 -9.02 -0.18 10.64
CA ILE A 393 -10.46 -0.42 10.54
C ILE A 393 -10.70 -1.93 10.65
N SER A 394 -11.49 -2.33 11.64
CA SER A 394 -12.06 -3.68 11.71
C SER A 394 -13.31 -3.72 10.83
N PRO A 395 -13.45 -4.69 9.92
CA PRO A 395 -14.64 -4.80 9.09
C PRO A 395 -15.85 -5.17 9.95
N ASP A 396 -17.04 -4.79 9.49
CA ASP A 396 -18.30 -5.20 10.10
C ASP A 396 -18.57 -6.68 9.88
N VAL A 397 -18.19 -7.18 8.71
CA VAL A 397 -18.29 -8.60 8.33
C VAL A 397 -16.91 -9.10 7.94
N VAL A 398 -16.38 -10.03 8.72
CA VAL A 398 -15.08 -10.64 8.48
C VAL A 398 -15.23 -11.77 7.48
N VAL A 399 -14.41 -11.73 6.43
CA VAL A 399 -14.21 -12.86 5.51
C VAL A 399 -12.80 -13.39 5.75
N PRO A 400 -12.61 -14.67 6.12
CA PRO A 400 -11.27 -15.23 6.30
C PRO A 400 -10.43 -15.06 5.02
N TYR A 401 -9.15 -14.73 5.19
CA TYR A 401 -8.21 -14.68 4.07
C TYR A 401 -7.64 -16.07 3.81
N ASP A 402 -7.68 -16.53 2.57
CA ASP A 402 -7.00 -17.75 2.14
C ASP A 402 -5.49 -17.50 2.12
N LYS A 403 -4.76 -18.18 2.99
CA LYS A 403 -3.30 -18.07 3.01
C LYS A 403 -2.73 -18.95 1.92
N TYR A 404 -2.11 -18.32 0.93
CA TYR A 404 -1.30 -19.03 -0.08
C TYR A 404 -0.25 -19.91 0.57
N SER A 405 -0.06 -21.11 0.01
CA SER A 405 1.02 -22.01 0.38
C SER A 405 2.39 -21.38 0.08
N ASN A 406 3.43 -21.84 0.77
CA ASN A 406 4.80 -21.41 0.47
C ASN A 406 5.22 -21.77 -0.97
N MET A 407 4.67 -22.85 -1.53
CA MET A 407 4.89 -23.23 -2.93
C MET A 407 4.29 -22.18 -3.86
N THR A 408 3.03 -21.80 -3.64
CA THR A 408 2.34 -20.78 -4.43
C THR A 408 3.06 -19.44 -4.37
N PHE A 409 3.50 -19.04 -3.16
CA PHE A 409 4.34 -17.85 -3.01
C PHE A 409 5.64 -17.96 -3.81
N ALA A 410 6.31 -19.12 -3.77
CA ALA A 410 7.54 -19.35 -4.51
C ALA A 410 7.33 -19.28 -6.04
N LEU A 411 6.21 -19.80 -6.56
CA LEU A 411 5.86 -19.73 -7.99
C LEU A 411 5.78 -18.28 -8.49
N VAL A 412 5.25 -17.37 -7.68
CA VAL A 412 5.17 -15.95 -8.00
C VAL A 412 6.51 -15.25 -7.79
N ALA A 413 7.16 -15.47 -6.63
CA ALA A 413 8.41 -14.80 -6.26
C ALA A 413 9.56 -15.14 -7.22
N GLN A 414 9.59 -16.38 -7.73
CA GLN A 414 10.56 -16.84 -8.74
C GLN A 414 10.09 -16.61 -10.18
N GLN A 415 8.96 -15.92 -10.38
CA GLN A 415 8.37 -15.61 -11.69
C GLN A 415 8.07 -16.85 -12.55
N THR A 416 7.89 -18.02 -11.94
CA THR A 416 7.68 -19.28 -12.65
C THR A 416 6.38 -19.27 -13.44
N ILE A 417 5.30 -18.74 -12.86
CA ILE A 417 4.01 -18.54 -13.55
C ILE A 417 4.17 -17.56 -14.72
N PHE A 418 4.84 -16.43 -14.49
CA PHE A 418 5.08 -15.41 -15.52
C PHE A 418 5.85 -15.97 -16.73
N ASP A 419 6.88 -16.76 -16.48
CA ASP A 419 7.71 -17.39 -17.52
C ASP A 419 6.94 -18.44 -18.30
N TYR A 420 6.19 -19.30 -17.60
CA TYR A 420 5.30 -20.26 -18.22
C TYR A 420 4.31 -19.56 -19.15
N VAL A 421 3.70 -18.46 -18.69
CA VAL A 421 2.71 -17.74 -19.49
C VAL A 421 3.34 -17.07 -20.71
N ASN A 422 4.61 -16.64 -20.65
CA ASN A 422 5.34 -16.19 -21.84
C ASN A 422 5.42 -17.28 -22.91
N ARG A 423 5.69 -18.54 -22.51
CA ARG A 423 5.64 -19.71 -23.41
C ARG A 423 4.24 -19.96 -23.92
N PHE A 424 3.28 -20.03 -23.02
CA PHE A 424 1.88 -20.29 -23.33
C PHE A 424 1.35 -19.33 -24.42
N VAL A 425 1.63 -18.03 -24.30
CA VAL A 425 1.21 -17.00 -25.25
C VAL A 425 1.92 -17.09 -26.60
N ALA A 426 3.15 -17.60 -26.65
CA ALA A 426 3.82 -17.84 -27.92
C ALA A 426 3.19 -19.00 -28.71
N GLU A 427 2.60 -19.96 -28.01
CA GLU A 427 2.01 -21.18 -28.58
C GLU A 427 0.49 -21.06 -28.81
N HIS A 428 -0.18 -20.14 -28.12
CA HIS A 428 -1.62 -19.93 -28.19
C HIS A 428 -1.95 -18.52 -28.68
N SER A 429 -2.62 -18.40 -29.82
CA SER A 429 -2.97 -17.08 -30.38
C SER A 429 -4.15 -16.40 -29.68
N SER A 430 -4.96 -17.16 -28.93
CA SER A 430 -6.18 -16.68 -28.28
C SER A 430 -6.63 -17.65 -27.19
N VAL A 431 -7.36 -17.13 -26.20
CA VAL A 431 -8.08 -17.90 -25.18
C VAL A 431 -9.55 -17.47 -25.12
N PRO A 432 -10.46 -18.27 -24.52
CA PRO A 432 -11.84 -17.86 -24.29
C PRO A 432 -11.97 -16.49 -23.60
N ALA A 433 -13.13 -15.85 -23.73
CA ALA A 433 -13.42 -14.61 -23.00
C ALA A 433 -13.35 -14.84 -21.49
N PRO A 434 -13.05 -13.81 -20.66
CA PRO A 434 -12.90 -13.96 -19.22
C PRO A 434 -14.08 -14.68 -18.52
N GLU A 435 -15.29 -14.48 -19.00
CA GLU A 435 -16.53 -15.09 -18.46
C GLU A 435 -16.69 -16.59 -18.82
N ALA A 436 -15.87 -17.10 -19.74
CA ALA A 436 -15.90 -18.50 -20.20
C ALA A 436 -14.52 -19.16 -20.12
N PHE A 437 -13.53 -18.48 -19.54
CA PHE A 437 -12.18 -18.99 -19.38
C PHE A 437 -12.10 -19.87 -18.14
N SER A 438 -11.33 -20.94 -18.22
CA SER A 438 -10.92 -21.73 -17.06
C SER A 438 -9.54 -22.34 -17.34
N VAL A 439 -8.77 -22.57 -16.27
CA VAL A 439 -7.53 -23.35 -16.37
C VAL A 439 -7.91 -24.82 -16.49
N THR A 440 -7.97 -25.30 -17.74
CA THR A 440 -8.31 -26.70 -18.01
C THR A 440 -7.22 -27.64 -17.48
N ASP A 441 -7.56 -28.92 -17.25
CA ASP A 441 -6.59 -29.96 -16.87
C ASP A 441 -5.39 -30.04 -17.84
N GLY A 442 -5.60 -29.72 -19.12
CA GLY A 442 -4.52 -29.67 -20.11
C GLY A 442 -3.55 -28.52 -19.87
N ILE A 443 -4.06 -27.32 -19.56
CA ILE A 443 -3.22 -26.15 -19.23
C ILE A 443 -2.48 -26.40 -17.91
N TYR A 444 -3.17 -26.96 -16.92
CA TYR A 444 -2.58 -27.25 -15.62
C TYR A 444 -1.52 -28.35 -15.70
N GLY A 445 -1.77 -29.40 -16.49
CA GLY A 445 -0.82 -30.47 -16.75
C GLY A 445 0.45 -29.95 -17.44
N ASP A 446 0.31 -29.11 -18.47
CA ASP A 446 1.47 -28.49 -19.15
C ASP A 446 2.28 -27.57 -18.21
N PHE A 447 1.59 -26.83 -17.34
CA PHE A 447 2.24 -26.05 -16.29
C PHE A 447 2.99 -26.94 -15.28
N THR A 448 2.37 -28.02 -14.83
CA THR A 448 2.98 -28.97 -13.90
C THR A 448 4.24 -29.60 -14.50
N ASP A 449 4.18 -30.03 -15.76
CA ASP A 449 5.34 -30.56 -16.49
C ASP A 449 6.44 -29.51 -16.63
N TYR A 450 6.06 -28.25 -16.91
CA TYR A 450 7.01 -27.14 -16.95
C TYR A 450 7.72 -26.94 -15.61
N VAL A 451 6.98 -26.80 -14.51
CA VAL A 451 7.57 -26.54 -13.18
C VAL A 451 8.45 -27.70 -12.73
N THR A 452 8.00 -28.94 -12.93
CA THR A 452 8.75 -30.14 -12.49
C THR A 452 10.01 -30.38 -13.32
N ALA A 453 10.08 -29.88 -14.55
CA ALA A 453 11.29 -29.90 -15.37
C ALA A 453 12.32 -28.82 -14.98
N LEU A 454 11.98 -27.85 -14.12
CA LEU A 454 12.90 -26.80 -13.68
C LEU A 454 13.80 -27.27 -12.54
N ASP A 455 15.08 -27.46 -12.83
CA ASP A 455 16.12 -27.66 -11.81
C ASP A 455 16.31 -26.45 -10.90
N SER A 456 15.78 -25.28 -11.25
CA SER A 456 15.92 -24.04 -10.47
C SER A 456 14.79 -23.81 -9.48
N PHE A 457 13.60 -24.39 -9.68
CA PHE A 457 12.44 -24.10 -8.84
C PHE A 457 12.59 -24.74 -7.46
N ARG A 458 12.56 -23.94 -6.39
CA ARG A 458 12.79 -24.40 -5.02
C ARG A 458 11.85 -23.71 -4.03
N TYR A 459 11.37 -24.42 -3.04
CA TYR A 459 10.67 -23.84 -1.89
C TYR A 459 10.87 -24.71 -0.66
N THR A 460 10.48 -24.18 0.50
CA THR A 460 10.47 -24.87 1.79
C THR A 460 9.07 -24.77 2.37
N SER A 461 8.57 -25.85 2.98
CA SER A 461 7.29 -25.80 3.69
C SER A 461 7.47 -25.16 5.07
N GLU A 462 6.41 -24.55 5.61
CA GLU A 462 6.44 -23.99 6.97
C GLU A 462 6.78 -25.09 8.01
N SER A 463 6.24 -26.30 7.81
CA SER A 463 6.56 -27.45 8.64
C SER A 463 8.04 -27.80 8.60
N ARG A 464 8.70 -27.70 7.44
CA ARG A 464 10.13 -27.97 7.30
C ARG A 464 10.99 -26.93 8.03
N GLU A 465 10.65 -25.65 7.92
CA GLU A 465 11.35 -24.58 8.65
C GLU A 465 11.20 -24.75 10.16
N ARG A 466 9.98 -25.01 10.64
CA ARG A 466 9.73 -25.26 12.08
C ARG A 466 10.43 -26.52 12.57
N PHE A 467 10.49 -27.57 11.75
CA PHE A 467 11.23 -28.78 12.07
C PHE A 467 12.73 -28.53 12.19
N LYS A 468 13.33 -27.71 11.31
CA LYS A 468 14.73 -27.30 11.42
C LYS A 468 15.00 -26.59 12.75
N THR A 469 14.15 -25.64 13.14
CA THR A 469 14.28 -24.97 14.45
C THR A 469 14.15 -25.96 15.62
N LEU A 470 13.22 -26.91 15.54
CA LEU A 470 13.08 -27.96 16.55
C LEU A 470 14.33 -28.84 16.64
N LYS A 471 14.90 -29.24 15.50
CA LYS A 471 16.12 -30.05 15.43
C LYS A 471 17.31 -29.32 16.06
N GLU A 472 17.52 -28.05 15.71
CA GLU A 472 18.58 -27.21 16.30
C GLU A 472 18.44 -27.06 17.82
N ALA A 473 17.20 -26.86 18.32
CA ALA A 473 16.93 -26.82 19.75
C ALA A 473 17.22 -28.17 20.43
N ALA A 474 16.77 -29.28 19.83
CA ALA A 474 17.00 -30.62 20.33
C ALA A 474 18.48 -31.02 20.37
N GLU A 475 19.28 -30.57 19.38
CA GLU A 475 20.74 -30.74 19.37
C GLU A 475 21.39 -29.97 20.52
N LYS A 476 21.01 -28.70 20.71
CA LYS A 476 21.51 -27.85 21.80
C LYS A 476 21.19 -28.39 23.20
N GLU A 477 20.02 -29.02 23.34
CA GLU A 477 19.53 -29.59 24.61
C GLU A 477 20.01 -31.04 24.84
N GLY A 478 20.64 -31.67 23.83
CA GLY A 478 21.11 -33.06 23.88
C GLY A 478 20.02 -34.11 23.65
N TYR A 479 18.81 -33.72 23.25
CA TYR A 479 17.72 -34.64 22.94
C TYR A 479 17.85 -35.30 21.56
N TYR A 480 18.58 -34.69 20.62
CA TYR A 480 18.73 -35.21 19.26
C TYR A 480 19.46 -36.56 19.25
N GLU A 481 20.61 -36.68 19.92
CA GLU A 481 21.44 -37.90 19.86
C GLU A 481 20.67 -39.16 20.30
N ALA A 482 19.83 -39.04 21.32
CA ALA A 482 19.01 -40.14 21.82
C ALA A 482 17.83 -40.52 20.89
N ASN A 483 17.47 -39.65 19.94
CA ASN A 483 16.27 -39.77 19.11
C ASN A 483 16.54 -39.54 17.60
N ALA A 484 17.79 -39.65 17.14
CA ALA A 484 18.19 -39.27 15.80
C ALA A 484 17.33 -39.91 14.70
N ASP A 485 17.06 -41.22 14.81
CA ASP A 485 16.22 -41.96 13.85
C ASP A 485 14.82 -41.35 13.67
N ALA A 486 14.21 -40.86 14.77
CA ALA A 486 12.88 -40.24 14.73
C ALA A 486 12.93 -38.88 14.03
N PHE A 487 13.95 -38.08 14.29
CA PHE A 487 14.17 -36.81 13.60
C PHE A 487 14.44 -37.05 12.11
N GLU A 488 15.35 -37.94 11.73
CA GLU A 488 15.66 -38.23 10.32
C GLU A 488 14.46 -38.79 9.56
N THR A 489 13.64 -39.61 10.21
CA THR A 489 12.39 -40.13 9.62
C THR A 489 11.37 -39.01 9.42
N LEU A 490 11.19 -38.14 10.42
CA LEU A 490 10.26 -37.02 10.30
C LEU A 490 10.74 -36.00 9.27
N GLU A 491 12.05 -35.75 9.21
CA GLU A 491 12.68 -34.88 8.22
C GLU A 491 12.32 -35.33 6.80
N LYS A 492 12.58 -36.60 6.45
CA LYS A 492 12.23 -37.16 5.14
C LYS A 492 10.74 -37.10 4.82
N LYS A 493 9.87 -37.24 5.84
CA LYS A 493 8.40 -37.15 5.66
C LYS A 493 7.90 -35.72 5.46
N LEU A 494 8.72 -34.72 5.81
CA LEU A 494 8.43 -33.30 5.62
C LEU A 494 9.14 -32.73 4.39
N ASP A 495 9.84 -33.57 3.60
CA ASP A 495 10.38 -33.14 2.32
C ASP A 495 9.23 -32.72 1.39
N VAL A 496 9.46 -31.62 0.67
CA VAL A 496 8.47 -31.08 -0.26
C VAL A 496 8.45 -31.92 -1.54
N SER A 497 7.25 -32.10 -2.10
CA SER A 497 7.06 -32.77 -3.38
C SER A 497 6.34 -31.81 -4.31
N VAL A 498 7.09 -31.21 -5.25
CA VAL A 498 6.56 -30.19 -6.17
C VAL A 498 5.29 -30.67 -6.88
N SER A 499 5.28 -31.90 -7.38
CA SER A 499 4.14 -32.45 -8.10
C SER A 499 2.93 -32.71 -7.20
N GLU A 500 3.15 -33.20 -5.97
CA GLU A 500 2.04 -33.45 -5.04
C GLU A 500 1.48 -32.13 -4.51
N ASP A 501 2.34 -31.16 -4.21
CA ASP A 501 1.92 -29.86 -3.71
C ASP A 501 1.22 -29.04 -4.79
N LEU A 502 1.64 -29.13 -6.06
CA LEU A 502 0.88 -28.53 -7.18
C LEU A 502 -0.54 -29.10 -7.26
N GLU A 503 -0.74 -30.40 -7.02
CA GLU A 503 -2.10 -30.96 -6.97
C GLU A 503 -2.87 -30.51 -5.72
N ASN A 504 -2.22 -30.53 -4.55
CA ASN A 504 -2.85 -30.15 -3.28
C ASN A 504 -3.30 -28.70 -3.22
N PHE A 505 -2.55 -27.80 -3.86
CA PHE A 505 -2.81 -26.35 -3.89
C PHE A 505 -3.29 -25.87 -5.26
N ARG A 506 -3.90 -26.76 -6.04
CA ARG A 506 -4.33 -26.46 -7.41
C ARG A 506 -5.20 -25.22 -7.51
N ASP A 507 -6.20 -25.06 -6.64
CA ASP A 507 -7.10 -23.90 -6.64
C ASP A 507 -6.32 -22.58 -6.57
N GLU A 508 -5.29 -22.51 -5.72
CA GLU A 508 -4.44 -21.32 -5.58
C GLU A 508 -3.64 -21.01 -6.85
N VAL A 509 -3.16 -22.06 -7.52
CA VAL A 509 -2.33 -21.96 -8.72
C VAL A 509 -3.19 -21.65 -9.94
N ASP A 510 -4.39 -22.23 -10.04
CA ASP A 510 -5.36 -21.98 -11.10
C ASP A 510 -5.74 -20.49 -11.15
N ASP A 511 -6.02 -19.87 -10.00
CA ASP A 511 -6.33 -18.43 -9.91
C ASP A 511 -5.19 -17.56 -10.44
N LEU A 512 -3.95 -17.86 -10.03
CA LEU A 512 -2.78 -17.09 -10.45
C LEU A 512 -2.41 -17.31 -11.92
N LEU A 513 -2.57 -18.53 -12.43
CA LEU A 513 -2.40 -18.84 -13.84
C LEU A 513 -3.45 -18.11 -14.68
N ALA A 514 -4.72 -18.17 -14.28
CA ALA A 514 -5.80 -17.50 -14.98
C ALA A 514 -5.61 -15.98 -15.01
N ASP A 515 -5.27 -15.37 -13.88
CA ASP A 515 -4.97 -13.94 -13.78
C ASP A 515 -3.83 -13.54 -14.73
N GLU A 516 -2.71 -14.26 -14.70
CA GLU A 516 -1.55 -13.97 -15.53
C GLU A 516 -1.85 -14.18 -17.02
N ILE A 517 -2.51 -15.29 -17.40
CA ILE A 517 -2.93 -15.58 -18.79
C ILE A 517 -3.89 -14.48 -19.28
N LEU A 518 -4.96 -14.19 -18.54
CA LEU A 518 -5.99 -13.24 -18.98
C LEU A 518 -5.46 -11.81 -19.06
N LYS A 519 -4.47 -11.43 -18.24
CA LYS A 519 -3.76 -10.15 -18.43
C LYS A 519 -3.10 -10.07 -19.81
N ARG A 520 -2.58 -11.18 -20.36
CA ARG A 520 -1.91 -11.17 -21.67
C ARG A 520 -2.88 -11.00 -22.85
N TYR A 521 -4.10 -11.50 -22.75
CA TYR A 521 -5.10 -11.44 -23.84
C TYR A 521 -6.14 -10.34 -23.68
N TYR A 522 -6.49 -9.99 -22.44
CA TYR A 522 -7.59 -9.08 -22.12
C TYR A 522 -7.19 -7.93 -21.18
N TYR A 523 -5.88 -7.79 -20.89
CA TYR A 523 -5.33 -6.79 -19.97
C TYR A 523 -5.93 -6.92 -18.55
N ARG A 524 -5.59 -6.00 -17.64
CA ARG A 524 -6.13 -5.98 -16.26
C ARG A 524 -7.66 -6.08 -16.21
N LYS A 525 -8.36 -5.41 -17.13
CA LYS A 525 -9.82 -5.43 -17.15
C LYS A 525 -10.40 -6.84 -17.33
N GLY A 526 -9.77 -7.68 -18.15
CA GLY A 526 -10.21 -9.06 -18.32
C GLY A 526 -9.89 -9.93 -17.12
N ALA A 527 -8.69 -9.78 -16.56
CA ALA A 527 -8.29 -10.52 -15.37
C ALA A 527 -9.17 -10.18 -14.15
N VAL A 528 -9.47 -8.90 -13.93
CA VAL A 528 -10.42 -8.46 -12.88
C VAL A 528 -11.81 -9.08 -13.09
N LYS A 529 -12.33 -9.07 -14.33
CA LYS A 529 -13.63 -9.69 -14.62
C LYS A 529 -13.68 -11.19 -14.32
N TYR A 530 -12.57 -11.89 -14.52
CA TYR A 530 -12.46 -13.29 -14.14
C TYR A 530 -12.42 -13.44 -12.62
N ALA A 531 -11.51 -12.71 -11.95
CA ALA A 531 -11.34 -12.79 -10.50
C ALA A 531 -12.62 -12.48 -9.71
N LEU A 532 -13.49 -11.60 -10.21
CA LEU A 532 -14.75 -11.26 -9.55
C LEU A 532 -15.80 -12.40 -9.57
N GLN A 533 -15.64 -13.46 -10.37
CA GLN A 533 -16.62 -14.54 -10.44
C GLN A 533 -16.64 -15.41 -9.18
N ASP A 534 -15.46 -15.65 -8.59
CA ASP A 534 -15.27 -16.52 -7.42
C ASP A 534 -14.70 -15.76 -6.21
N ASP A 535 -14.83 -14.43 -6.20
CA ASP A 535 -14.34 -13.58 -5.12
C ASP A 535 -15.22 -13.71 -3.87
N LYS A 536 -14.72 -14.44 -2.88
CA LYS A 536 -15.40 -14.68 -1.58
C LYS A 536 -15.77 -13.41 -0.83
N VAL A 537 -14.99 -12.32 -0.97
CA VAL A 537 -15.31 -11.05 -0.31
C VAL A 537 -16.44 -10.34 -1.05
N LEU A 538 -16.43 -10.38 -2.39
CA LEU A 538 -17.53 -9.87 -3.20
C LEU A 538 -18.81 -10.68 -2.96
N GLU A 539 -18.74 -12.00 -2.96
CA GLU A 539 -19.86 -12.88 -2.64
C GLU A 539 -20.48 -12.49 -1.30
N LYS A 540 -19.65 -12.34 -0.26
CA LYS A 540 -20.15 -11.93 1.05
C LYS A 540 -20.72 -10.50 1.05
N ALA A 541 -20.11 -9.58 0.30
CA ALA A 541 -20.63 -8.23 0.13
C ALA A 541 -22.01 -8.23 -0.54
N LEU A 542 -22.22 -9.08 -1.54
CA LEU A 542 -23.49 -9.26 -2.25
C LEU A 542 -24.57 -9.88 -1.35
N GLU A 543 -24.22 -10.88 -0.54
CA GLU A 543 -25.13 -11.45 0.47
C GLU A 543 -25.63 -10.35 1.43
N VAL A 544 -24.69 -9.59 2.00
CA VAL A 544 -25.00 -8.56 3.01
C VAL A 544 -25.83 -7.44 2.40
N ILE A 545 -25.39 -6.84 1.29
CA ILE A 545 -26.11 -5.74 0.63
C ILE A 545 -27.41 -6.21 -0.04
N GLY A 546 -27.52 -7.51 -0.31
CA GLY A 546 -28.70 -8.21 -0.81
C GLY A 546 -29.83 -8.30 0.21
N SER A 547 -29.48 -8.44 1.49
CA SER A 547 -30.40 -8.68 2.61
C SER A 547 -30.70 -7.39 3.37
N ASP A 548 -31.85 -6.75 3.11
CA ASP A 548 -32.25 -5.52 3.80
C ASP A 548 -32.25 -5.66 5.33
N SER A 549 -32.67 -6.82 5.85
CA SER A 549 -32.66 -7.07 7.29
C SER A 549 -31.26 -7.18 7.88
N GLU A 550 -30.33 -7.83 7.17
CA GLU A 550 -28.95 -7.96 7.62
C GLU A 550 -28.21 -6.63 7.49
N TYR A 551 -28.29 -6.00 6.32
CA TYR A 551 -27.66 -4.71 6.04
C TYR A 551 -28.12 -3.62 7.02
N GLN A 552 -29.44 -3.40 7.14
CA GLN A 552 -29.96 -2.39 8.08
C GLN A 552 -29.73 -2.82 9.53
N GLY A 553 -29.82 -4.12 9.81
CA GLY A 553 -29.54 -4.68 11.13
C GLY A 553 -28.11 -4.43 11.59
N ILE A 554 -27.14 -4.53 10.68
CA ILE A 554 -25.74 -4.18 10.96
C ILE A 554 -25.63 -2.69 11.21
N LEU A 555 -26.19 -1.82 10.36
CA LEU A 555 -26.04 -0.35 10.48
C LEU A 555 -26.73 0.25 11.71
N ASN A 556 -27.82 -0.36 12.19
CA ASN A 556 -28.54 0.08 13.38
C ASN A 556 -28.11 -0.64 14.68
N GLY A 557 -27.15 -1.59 14.57
CA GLY A 557 -26.61 -2.35 15.70
C GLY A 557 -27.53 -3.45 16.25
N THR A 558 -28.57 -3.85 15.54
CA THR A 558 -29.44 -4.99 15.93
C THR A 558 -28.88 -6.35 15.49
N VAL A 559 -27.95 -6.37 14.54
CA VAL A 559 -27.14 -7.52 14.14
C VAL A 559 -25.71 -7.30 14.63
N LEU A 560 -25.12 -8.36 15.20
CA LEU A 560 -23.75 -8.30 15.70
C LEU A 560 -22.78 -8.04 14.55
N SER A 561 -21.92 -7.03 14.71
CA SER A 561 -20.86 -6.66 13.79
C SER A 561 -19.49 -7.02 14.39
N HIS A 562 -18.55 -7.44 13.54
CA HIS A 562 -17.16 -7.68 13.88
C HIS A 562 -16.31 -6.38 13.96
N ALA A 563 -16.93 -5.21 13.78
CA ALA A 563 -16.24 -3.94 13.94
C ALA A 563 -15.75 -3.73 15.39
N GLY A 564 -16.41 -4.42 16.34
CA GLY A 564 -16.03 -4.51 17.75
C GLY A 564 -15.01 -5.61 18.08
N ASP A 565 -14.49 -6.36 17.11
CA ASP A 565 -13.49 -7.37 17.43
C ASP A 565 -12.15 -6.70 17.73
N ARG A 566 -11.54 -7.07 18.87
CA ARG A 566 -10.12 -6.77 19.12
C ARG A 566 -9.27 -7.53 18.10
N ARG A 567 -7.99 -7.16 17.95
CA ARG A 567 -7.10 -7.87 17.03
C ARG A 567 -7.08 -9.36 17.40
N GLN A 568 -7.53 -10.19 16.47
CA GLN A 568 -7.31 -11.63 16.57
C GLN A 568 -5.79 -11.86 16.47
N ARG A 569 -5.24 -12.64 17.40
CA ARG A 569 -3.81 -13.00 17.44
C ARG A 569 -3.47 -14.03 16.38
#